data_AF-A0A7Y6Y5A7-F1
#
_entry.id   AF-A0A7Y6Y5A7-F1
#
_cell.length_a   1.000
_cell.length_b   1.000
_cell.length_c   1.000
_cell.angle_alpha   90.00
_cell.angle_beta   90.00
_cell.angle_gamma   90.00
#
_symmetry.space_group_name_H-M   'P 1'
#
loop_
_entity.id
_entity.type
_entity.pdbx_description
1 polymer ?
#
loop_
_entity_poly.entity_id
_entity_poly.type
_entity_poly.pdbx_seq_one_letter_code
_entity_poly.pdbx_strand_id
1 'polypeptide(L)'
;MANLWAAIMGIAFINVTICFGVFIQLFKFTSFFIKDIKLQLFAFFLIIVDPTLSTQFVIVNPEVILIFFFFLSVNGILYKRKRLQFLGLFFLSIVSFRSMMLFAGLFLFDILNRIFLKKEKLKTILNLKFLLFYFFASLPGILFVAWRLLTKGWLQTHPDSPWAGLWQLATLKIFFKNCIVLLWRYLDFGKSIFISMFSFFYFLFWKKNYIN
;
A
#
# COMPACT_ATOMS: atom_id res chain seq x y z
N MET A 1 36.59 8.99 5.71
CA MET A 1 35.63 8.63 6.79
C MET A 1 34.57 9.71 7.01
N ALA A 2 34.91 11.00 7.17
CA ALA A 2 33.93 12.07 7.42
C ALA A 2 32.78 12.15 6.39
N ASN A 3 33.07 11.98 5.09
CA ASN A 3 32.06 12.02 4.03
C ASN A 3 31.05 10.86 4.10
N LEU A 4 31.46 9.70 4.62
CA LEU A 4 30.59 8.54 4.79
C LEU A 4 29.60 8.78 5.95
N TRP A 5 30.08 9.31 7.08
CA TRP A 5 29.25 9.66 8.22
C TRP A 5 28.25 10.77 7.88
N ALA A 6 28.67 11.77 7.11
CA ALA A 6 27.78 12.82 6.61
C ALA A 6 26.67 12.26 5.70
N ALA A 7 27.00 11.32 4.81
CA ALA A 7 26.01 10.67 3.94
C ALA A 7 25.01 9.83 4.74
N ILE A 8 25.47 9.05 5.73
CA ILE A 8 24.61 8.24 6.61
C ILE A 8 23.67 9.13 7.42
N MET A 9 24.19 10.21 8.02
CA MET A 9 23.36 11.19 8.74
C MET A 9 22.32 11.85 7.83
N GLY A 10 22.69 12.20 6.60
CA GLY A 10 21.77 12.75 5.61
C GLY A 10 20.62 11.80 5.26
N ILE A 11 20.93 10.53 5.01
CA ILE A 11 19.91 9.50 4.71
C ILE A 11 18.98 9.29 5.92
N ALA A 12 19.54 9.23 7.12
CA ALA A 12 18.76 9.07 8.35
C ALA A 12 17.80 10.27 8.55
N PHE A 13 18.28 11.50 8.33
CA PHE A 13 17.45 12.70 8.45
C PHE A 13 16.29 12.72 7.43
N ILE A 14 16.55 12.29 6.19
CA ILE A 14 15.52 12.13 5.16
C ILE A 14 14.48 11.10 5.63
N ASN A 15 14.92 9.95 6.13
CA ASN A 15 14.00 8.90 6.58
C ASN A 15 13.11 9.38 7.73
N VAL A 16 13.67 10.08 8.73
CA VAL A 16 12.91 10.65 9.85
C VAL A 16 11.86 11.66 9.35
N THR A 17 12.22 12.51 8.39
CA THR A 17 11.29 13.47 7.78
C THR A 17 10.13 12.75 7.08
N ILE A 18 10.42 11.65 6.39
CA ILE A 18 9.40 10.83 5.72
C ILE A 18 8.52 10.10 6.75
N CYS A 19 9.10 9.53 7.81
CA CYS A 19 8.34 8.93 8.91
C CYS A 19 7.33 9.92 9.51
N PHE A 20 7.75 11.16 9.75
CA PHE A 20 6.85 12.21 10.21
C PHE A 20 5.71 12.47 9.21
N GLY A 21 6.03 12.51 7.92
CA GLY A 21 5.04 12.57 6.84
C GLY A 21 4.05 11.40 6.87
N VAL A 22 4.51 10.17 7.15
CA VAL A 22 3.66 8.99 7.30
C VAL A 22 2.69 9.16 8.46
N PHE A 23 3.15 9.64 9.62
CA PHE A 23 2.26 9.88 10.76
C PHE A 23 1.16 10.89 10.46
N ILE A 24 1.50 12.02 9.82
CA ILE A 24 0.48 12.99 9.38
C ILE A 24 -0.53 12.33 8.44
N GLN A 25 -0.06 11.50 7.53
CA GLN A 25 -0.89 10.87 6.54
C GLN A 25 -1.80 9.78 7.12
N LEU A 26 -1.30 9.01 8.07
CA LEU A 26 -2.06 8.06 8.87
C LEU A 26 -3.13 8.76 9.70
N PHE A 27 -2.81 9.89 10.34
CA PHE A 27 -3.78 10.65 11.11
C PHE A 27 -4.90 11.23 10.24
N LYS A 28 -4.58 11.73 9.04
CA LYS A 28 -5.59 12.15 8.05
C LYS A 28 -6.46 10.99 7.59
N PHE A 29 -5.88 9.81 7.43
CA PHE A 29 -6.63 8.61 7.06
C PHE A 29 -7.63 8.22 8.15
N THR A 30 -7.23 8.20 9.42
CA THR A 30 -8.15 7.90 10.54
C THR A 30 -9.23 8.97 10.72
N SER A 31 -8.88 10.24 10.53
CA SER A 31 -9.82 11.38 10.56
C SER A 31 -10.95 11.27 9.55
N PHE A 32 -10.68 10.64 8.40
CA PHE A 32 -11.70 10.47 7.37
C PHE A 32 -12.84 9.53 7.82
N PHE A 33 -12.53 8.51 8.62
CA PHE A 33 -13.51 7.50 9.05
C PHE A 33 -14.14 7.81 10.40
N ILE A 34 -13.43 8.48 11.31
CA ILE A 34 -13.86 8.71 12.69
C ILE A 34 -13.99 10.21 12.94
N LYS A 35 -15.19 10.64 13.37
CA LYS A 35 -15.46 12.05 13.68
C LYS A 35 -15.01 12.47 15.08
N ASP A 36 -15.03 11.54 16.04
CA ASP A 36 -14.65 11.82 17.43
C ASP A 36 -13.13 11.86 17.62
N ILE A 37 -12.61 12.98 18.14
CA ILE A 37 -11.17 13.22 18.29
C ILE A 37 -10.47 12.18 19.18
N LYS A 38 -11.14 11.74 20.26
CA LYS A 38 -10.59 10.73 21.19
C LYS A 38 -10.45 9.38 20.49
N LEU A 39 -11.50 8.94 19.79
CA LEU A 39 -11.50 7.68 19.04
C LEU A 39 -10.52 7.72 17.85
N GLN A 40 -10.36 8.88 17.21
CA GLN A 40 -9.40 9.08 16.15
C GLN A 40 -7.95 8.88 16.64
N LEU A 41 -7.61 9.43 17.81
CA LEU A 41 -6.31 9.23 18.45
C LEU A 41 -6.08 7.76 18.83
N PHE A 42 -7.09 7.09 19.40
CA PHE A 42 -6.99 5.66 19.70
C PHE A 42 -6.78 4.81 18.44
N ALA A 43 -7.52 5.06 17.37
CA ALA A 43 -7.36 4.36 16.10
C ALA A 43 -5.98 4.60 15.48
N PHE A 44 -5.47 5.82 15.58
CA PHE A 44 -4.12 6.17 15.13
C PHE A 44 -3.04 5.41 15.92
N PHE A 45 -3.10 5.39 17.24
CA PHE A 45 -2.17 4.62 18.07
C PHE A 45 -2.26 3.12 17.77
N LEU A 46 -3.47 2.59 17.59
CA LEU A 46 -3.67 1.18 17.29
C LEU A 46 -2.98 0.76 15.98
N ILE A 47 -3.00 1.62 14.96
CA ILE A 47 -2.30 1.36 13.69
C ILE A 47 -0.78 1.42 13.86
N ILE A 48 -0.26 2.37 14.66
CA ILE A 48 1.19 2.54 14.86
C ILE A 48 1.80 1.43 15.71
N VAL A 49 1.04 0.90 16.67
CA VAL A 49 1.48 -0.19 17.54
C VAL A 49 1.62 -1.50 16.77
N ASP A 50 1.08 -1.62 15.56
CA ASP A 50 1.32 -2.79 14.73
C ASP A 50 2.83 -3.04 14.55
N PRO A 51 3.34 -4.22 14.97
CA PRO A 51 4.77 -4.48 14.97
C PRO A 51 5.37 -4.43 13.57
N THR A 52 4.60 -4.75 12.53
CA THR A 52 5.13 -4.71 11.15
C THR A 52 5.32 -3.29 10.64
N LEU A 53 4.41 -2.36 10.94
CA LEU A 53 4.61 -0.95 10.64
C LEU A 53 5.73 -0.34 11.51
N SER A 54 5.75 -0.67 12.80
CA SER A 54 6.75 -0.15 13.74
C SER A 54 8.18 -0.55 13.34
N THR A 55 8.41 -1.82 12.99
CA THR A 55 9.72 -2.30 12.51
C THR A 55 10.18 -1.56 11.25
N GLN A 56 9.27 -1.24 10.33
CA GLN A 56 9.60 -0.49 9.12
C GLN A 56 10.03 0.94 9.42
N PHE A 57 9.52 1.58 10.48
CA PHE A 57 9.98 2.92 10.87
C PHE A 57 11.36 2.93 11.52
N VAL A 58 11.75 1.85 12.19
CA VAL A 58 13.06 1.73 12.84
C VAL A 58 14.16 1.44 11.80
N ILE A 59 13.85 0.62 10.79
CA ILE A 59 14.81 0.22 9.76
C ILE A 59 14.81 1.26 8.63
N VAL A 60 15.97 1.80 8.28
CA VAL A 60 16.11 2.66 7.09
C VAL A 60 15.90 1.82 5.83
N ASN A 61 14.68 1.85 5.30
CA ASN A 61 14.25 1.00 4.19
C ASN A 61 13.36 1.79 3.21
N PRO A 62 13.49 1.61 1.88
CA PRO A 62 12.55 2.16 0.89
C PRO A 62 11.06 1.86 1.16
N GLU A 63 10.73 0.84 1.97
CA GLU A 63 9.34 0.53 2.36
C GLU A 63 8.65 1.71 3.07
N VAL A 64 9.36 2.52 3.87
CA VAL A 64 8.77 3.71 4.53
C VAL A 64 8.31 4.75 3.50
N ILE A 65 9.11 4.95 2.45
CA ILE A 65 8.81 5.84 1.33
C ILE A 65 7.56 5.34 0.58
N LEU A 66 7.48 4.02 0.36
CA LEU A 66 6.33 3.38 -0.25
C LEU A 66 5.06 3.59 0.58
N ILE A 67 5.12 3.40 1.91
CA ILE A 67 3.97 3.60 2.82
C ILE A 67 3.49 5.06 2.77
N PHE A 68 4.43 6.01 2.78
CA PHE A 68 4.12 7.43 2.68
C PHE A 68 3.31 7.75 1.42
N PHE A 69 3.83 7.38 0.25
CA PHE A 69 3.15 7.66 -1.02
C PHE A 69 1.86 6.85 -1.20
N PHE A 70 1.80 5.63 -0.65
CA PHE A 70 0.58 4.84 -0.63
C PHE A 70 -0.54 5.57 0.12
N PHE A 71 -0.30 5.98 1.37
CA PHE A 71 -1.31 6.72 2.13
C PHE A 71 -1.57 8.12 1.53
N LEU A 72 -0.59 8.72 0.85
CA LEU A 72 -0.78 9.96 0.08
C LEU A 72 -1.83 9.78 -1.02
N SER A 73 -1.71 8.72 -1.82
CA SER A 73 -2.66 8.37 -2.86
C SER A 73 -4.04 8.02 -2.30
N VAL A 74 -4.10 7.22 -1.23
CA VAL A 74 -5.36 6.81 -0.60
C VAL A 74 -6.14 8.03 -0.10
N ASN A 75 -5.52 8.92 0.67
CA ASN A 75 -6.22 10.12 1.14
C ASN A 75 -6.56 11.08 -0.03
N GLY A 76 -5.76 11.09 -1.10
CA GLY A 76 -6.11 11.78 -2.33
C GLY A 76 -7.43 11.27 -2.93
N ILE A 77 -7.66 9.95 -2.91
CA ILE A 77 -8.91 9.31 -3.34
C ILE A 77 -10.05 9.66 -2.37
N LEU A 78 -9.85 9.49 -1.06
CA LEU A 78 -10.87 9.69 -0.02
C LEU A 78 -11.35 11.15 0.05
N TYR A 79 -10.42 12.12 0.10
CA TYR A 79 -10.74 13.55 0.12
C TYR A 79 -11.02 14.14 -1.28
N LYS A 80 -11.11 13.31 -2.32
CA LYS A 80 -11.36 13.71 -3.72
C LYS A 80 -10.34 14.74 -4.27
N ARG A 81 -9.13 14.80 -3.72
CA ARG A 81 -8.06 15.72 -4.15
C ARG A 81 -7.19 15.08 -5.22
N LYS A 82 -7.55 15.32 -6.49
CA LYS A 82 -6.87 14.72 -7.66
C LYS A 82 -5.37 15.03 -7.76
N ARG A 83 -4.93 16.21 -7.32
CA ARG A 83 -3.49 16.57 -7.32
C ARG A 83 -2.67 15.69 -6.37
N LEU A 84 -3.18 15.44 -5.15
CA LEU A 84 -2.50 14.58 -4.18
C LEU A 84 -2.51 13.12 -4.62
N GLN A 85 -3.63 12.66 -5.18
CA GLN A 85 -3.73 11.33 -5.78
C GLN A 85 -2.67 11.14 -6.87
N PHE A 86 -2.53 12.11 -7.78
CA PHE A 86 -1.54 12.05 -8.87
C PHE A 86 -0.12 12.03 -8.32
N LEU A 87 0.23 12.95 -7.41
CA LEU A 87 1.57 13.03 -6.85
C LEU A 87 1.97 11.72 -6.16
N GLY A 88 1.07 11.17 -5.34
CA GLY A 88 1.31 9.89 -4.67
C GLY A 88 1.51 8.76 -5.67
N LEU A 89 0.64 8.64 -6.68
CA LEU A 89 0.73 7.57 -7.68
C LEU A 89 1.99 7.69 -8.55
N PHE A 90 2.37 8.91 -8.91
CA PHE A 90 3.56 9.20 -9.70
C PHE A 90 4.83 8.71 -8.99
N PHE A 91 5.04 9.10 -7.72
CA PHE A 91 6.20 8.65 -6.97
C PHE A 91 6.12 7.17 -6.61
N LEU A 92 4.93 6.64 -6.31
CA LEU A 92 4.73 5.21 -6.06
C LEU A 92 5.16 4.36 -7.26
N SER A 93 5.02 4.86 -8.49
CA SER A 93 5.47 4.14 -9.69
C SER A 93 7.01 4.02 -9.81
N ILE A 94 7.78 4.88 -9.13
CA ILE A 94 9.25 4.95 -9.27
C ILE A 94 9.97 4.09 -8.21
N VAL A 95 9.43 4.00 -6.99
CA VAL A 95 10.18 3.52 -5.81
C VAL A 95 10.67 2.08 -5.97
N SER A 96 9.80 1.13 -6.36
CA SER A 96 10.13 -0.29 -6.46
C SER A 96 9.11 -1.09 -7.27
N PHE A 97 9.43 -2.35 -7.61
CA PHE A 97 8.43 -3.26 -8.18
C PHE A 97 7.25 -3.52 -7.23
N ARG A 98 7.47 -3.51 -5.91
CA ARG A 98 6.39 -3.66 -4.93
C ARG A 98 5.42 -2.49 -4.96
N SER A 99 5.94 -1.28 -5.08
CA SER A 99 5.12 -0.08 -5.15
C SER A 99 4.33 0.01 -6.47
N MET A 100 4.87 -0.53 -7.58
CA MET A 100 4.11 -0.69 -8.83
C MET A 100 2.93 -1.65 -8.67
N MET A 101 3.09 -2.76 -7.93
CA MET A 101 1.97 -3.67 -7.64
C MET A 101 0.91 -2.98 -6.76
N LEU A 102 1.32 -2.16 -5.79
CA LEU A 102 0.41 -1.36 -4.98
C LEU A 102 -0.31 -0.27 -5.80
N PHE A 103 0.36 0.34 -6.77
CA PHE A 103 -0.26 1.25 -7.73
C PHE A 103 -1.43 0.56 -8.46
N ALA A 104 -1.21 -0.66 -8.95
CA ALA A 104 -2.28 -1.45 -9.58
C ALA A 104 -3.41 -1.78 -8.59
N GLY A 105 -3.06 -2.11 -7.34
CA GLY A 105 -4.03 -2.28 -6.26
C GLY A 105 -4.88 -1.03 -6.00
N LEU A 106 -4.27 0.16 -6.01
CA LEU A 106 -4.98 1.43 -5.84
C LEU A 106 -5.86 1.80 -7.02
N PHE A 107 -5.45 1.46 -8.24
CA PHE A 107 -6.28 1.59 -9.44
C PHE A 107 -7.54 0.73 -9.32
N LEU A 108 -7.39 -0.55 -8.93
CA LEU A 108 -8.52 -1.44 -8.66
C LEU A 108 -9.39 -0.89 -7.51
N PHE A 109 -8.77 -0.37 -6.46
CA PHE A 109 -9.50 0.24 -5.34
C PHE A 109 -10.35 1.44 -5.77
N ASP A 110 -9.85 2.38 -6.59
CA ASP A 110 -10.65 3.53 -7.08
C ASP A 110 -11.83 3.06 -7.95
N ILE A 111 -11.63 2.01 -8.77
CA ILE A 111 -12.70 1.39 -9.57
C ILE A 111 -13.76 0.74 -8.65
N LEU A 112 -13.34 -0.15 -7.75
CA LEU A 112 -14.23 -0.85 -6.83
C LEU A 112 -14.99 0.13 -5.95
N ASN A 113 -14.31 1.16 -5.45
CA ASN A 113 -14.92 2.20 -4.63
C ASN A 113 -16.05 2.95 -5.38
N ARG A 114 -15.88 3.21 -6.68
CA ARG A 114 -16.92 3.84 -7.52
C ARG A 114 -18.07 2.89 -7.82
N ILE A 115 -17.79 1.62 -8.05
CA ILE A 115 -18.82 0.61 -8.29
C ILE A 115 -19.66 0.40 -7.02
N PHE A 116 -19.01 0.12 -5.88
CA PHE A 116 -19.70 -0.25 -4.65
C PHE A 116 -20.32 0.95 -3.92
N LEU A 117 -19.60 2.06 -3.74
CA LEU A 117 -20.15 3.21 -3.00
C LEU A 117 -21.03 4.12 -3.85
N LYS A 118 -20.68 4.32 -5.13
CA LYS A 118 -21.42 5.26 -5.99
C LYS A 118 -22.37 4.59 -6.98
N LYS A 119 -22.36 3.26 -7.08
CA LYS A 119 -23.19 2.48 -8.01
C LYS A 119 -23.08 2.96 -9.47
N GLU A 120 -21.90 3.46 -9.85
CA GLU A 120 -21.62 3.90 -11.22
C GLU A 120 -21.44 2.68 -12.14
N LYS A 121 -21.87 2.77 -13.40
CA LYS A 121 -21.65 1.71 -14.39
C LYS A 121 -20.17 1.67 -14.80
N LEU A 122 -19.62 0.47 -15.02
CA LEU A 122 -18.22 0.25 -15.43
C LEU A 122 -17.77 1.10 -16.63
N LYS A 123 -18.61 1.21 -17.67
CA LYS A 123 -18.32 2.01 -18.88
C LYS A 123 -18.16 3.51 -18.57
N THR A 124 -18.85 4.01 -17.56
CA THR A 124 -18.79 5.42 -17.14
C THR A 124 -17.53 5.70 -16.31
N ILE A 125 -17.04 4.70 -15.58
CA ILE A 125 -15.83 4.78 -14.75
C ILE A 125 -14.56 4.74 -15.61
N LEU A 126 -14.50 3.82 -16.58
CA LEU A 126 -13.38 3.65 -17.52
C LEU A 126 -13.43 4.69 -18.66
N ASN A 127 -13.57 5.95 -18.31
CA ASN A 127 -13.49 7.05 -19.27
C ASN A 127 -12.03 7.26 -19.70
N LEU A 128 -11.80 7.70 -20.94
CA LEU A 128 -10.49 8.10 -21.48
C LEU A 128 -9.75 9.05 -20.53
N LYS A 129 -10.44 10.03 -19.92
CA LYS A 129 -9.81 10.95 -18.95
C LYS A 129 -9.28 10.23 -17.70
N PHE A 130 -9.98 9.19 -17.24
CA PHE A 130 -9.54 8.38 -16.10
C PHE A 130 -8.34 7.51 -16.48
N LEU A 131 -8.40 6.84 -17.63
CA LEU A 131 -7.30 6.02 -18.15
C LEU A 131 -6.04 6.86 -18.39
N LEU A 132 -6.18 8.04 -19.02
CA LEU A 132 -5.07 8.97 -19.24
C LEU A 132 -4.45 9.42 -17.92
N PHE A 133 -5.26 9.74 -16.89
CA PHE A 133 -4.75 10.14 -15.58
C PHE A 133 -3.82 9.07 -14.96
N TYR A 134 -4.24 7.80 -14.99
CA TYR A 134 -3.43 6.70 -14.48
C TYR A 134 -2.24 6.36 -15.40
N PHE A 135 -2.41 6.52 -16.71
CA PHE A 135 -1.31 6.37 -17.66
C PHE A 135 -0.20 7.38 -17.39
N PHE A 136 -0.53 8.68 -17.29
CA PHE A 136 0.45 9.71 -16.95
C PHE A 136 1.10 9.50 -15.58
N ALA A 137 0.35 9.00 -14.60
CA ALA A 137 0.90 8.69 -13.28
C ALA A 137 1.84 7.46 -13.29
N SER A 138 1.69 6.54 -14.24
CA SER A 138 2.52 5.33 -14.35
C SER A 138 3.72 5.48 -15.27
N LEU A 139 3.81 6.58 -16.03
CA LEU A 139 4.91 6.84 -16.98
C LEU A 139 6.30 6.57 -16.40
N PRO A 140 6.67 7.06 -15.20
CA PRO A 140 8.01 6.82 -14.67
C PRO A 140 8.29 5.32 -14.45
N GLY A 141 7.31 4.58 -13.93
CA GLY A 141 7.44 3.15 -13.73
C GLY A 141 7.55 2.38 -15.05
N ILE A 142 6.75 2.75 -16.05
CA ILE A 142 6.81 2.16 -17.40
C ILE A 142 8.17 2.42 -18.05
N LEU A 143 8.67 3.65 -17.96
CA LEU A 143 9.98 4.03 -18.50
C LEU A 143 11.10 3.23 -17.84
N PHE A 144 11.07 3.08 -16.51
CA PHE A 144 12.04 2.28 -15.77
C PHE A 144 12.01 0.81 -16.20
N VAL A 145 10.81 0.23 -16.31
CA VAL A 145 10.63 -1.17 -16.72
C VAL A 145 11.10 -1.38 -18.16
N ALA A 146 10.75 -0.48 -19.07
CA ALA A 146 11.17 -0.53 -20.47
C ALA A 146 12.70 -0.42 -20.60
N TRP A 147 13.31 0.56 -19.94
CA TRP A 147 14.77 0.72 -19.93
C TRP A 147 15.47 -0.54 -19.40
N ARG A 148 14.94 -1.13 -18.31
CA ARG A 148 15.50 -2.36 -17.73
C ARG A 148 15.37 -3.55 -18.68
N LEU A 149 14.22 -3.69 -19.35
CA LEU A 149 14.00 -4.74 -20.33
C LEU A 149 14.95 -4.62 -21.53
N LEU A 150 15.15 -3.41 -22.04
CA LEU A 150 16.03 -3.16 -23.19
C LEU A 150 17.52 -3.40 -22.86
N THR A 151 17.94 -3.09 -21.63
CA THR A 151 19.36 -3.18 -21.24
C THR A 151 19.74 -4.52 -20.63
N LYS A 152 18.84 -5.15 -19.87
CA LYS A 152 19.09 -6.41 -19.17
C LYS A 152 18.40 -7.61 -19.82
N GLY A 153 17.27 -7.42 -20.50
CA GLY A 153 16.53 -8.54 -21.10
C GLY A 153 15.63 -9.31 -20.13
N TRP A 154 15.59 -8.94 -18.84
CA TRP A 154 14.71 -9.55 -17.84
C TRP A 154 14.03 -8.53 -16.93
N LEU A 155 12.79 -8.83 -16.51
CA LEU A 155 11.98 -7.95 -15.66
C LEU A 155 12.36 -8.03 -14.18
N GLN A 156 12.29 -9.24 -13.62
CA GLN A 156 12.34 -9.46 -12.17
C GLN A 156 13.46 -10.42 -11.77
N THR A 157 13.69 -11.48 -12.54
CA THR A 157 14.75 -12.47 -12.28
C THR A 157 15.64 -12.69 -13.50
N HIS A 158 16.95 -12.74 -13.27
CA HIS A 158 17.89 -13.28 -14.25
C HIS A 158 17.69 -14.81 -14.40
N PRO A 159 17.89 -15.36 -15.61
CA PRO A 159 17.75 -16.78 -15.88
C PRO A 159 18.71 -17.64 -15.05
N ASP A 160 19.89 -17.14 -14.71
CA ASP A 160 20.90 -17.88 -13.92
C ASP A 160 20.66 -17.82 -12.40
N SER A 161 19.46 -17.43 -11.96
CA SER A 161 19.14 -17.37 -10.54
C SER A 161 19.14 -18.76 -9.90
N PRO A 162 19.79 -18.95 -8.73
CA PRO A 162 19.62 -20.17 -7.93
C PRO A 162 18.16 -20.47 -7.61
N TRP A 163 17.32 -19.43 -7.62
CA TRP A 163 15.90 -19.49 -7.32
C TRP A 163 15.03 -19.67 -8.56
N ALA A 164 15.59 -19.76 -9.77
CA ALA A 164 14.86 -19.80 -11.04
C ALA A 164 13.77 -20.90 -11.08
N GLY A 165 14.03 -22.06 -10.48
CA GLY A 165 13.06 -23.16 -10.37
C GLY A 165 11.79 -22.83 -9.58
N LEU A 166 11.80 -21.79 -8.73
CA LEU A 166 10.64 -21.37 -7.93
C LEU A 166 9.73 -20.38 -8.67
N TRP A 167 10.12 -19.94 -9.87
CA TRP A 167 9.36 -18.99 -10.69
C TRP A 167 8.54 -19.67 -11.78
N GLN A 168 8.52 -21.01 -11.81
CA GLN A 168 7.63 -21.76 -12.68
C GLN A 168 6.18 -21.52 -12.29
N LEU A 169 5.28 -21.54 -13.28
CA LEU A 169 3.85 -21.42 -13.03
C LEU A 169 3.40 -22.54 -12.09
N ALA A 170 2.94 -22.17 -10.90
CA ALA A 170 2.48 -23.12 -9.92
C ALA A 170 1.23 -23.86 -10.42
N THR A 171 1.23 -25.19 -10.33
CA THR A 171 0.01 -25.98 -10.51
C THR A 171 -1.04 -25.54 -9.48
N LEU A 172 -2.33 -25.67 -9.82
CA LEU A 172 -3.45 -25.32 -8.93
C LEU A 172 -3.27 -25.87 -7.50
N LYS A 173 -2.78 -27.11 -7.35
CA LYS A 173 -2.49 -27.73 -6.04
C LYS A 173 -1.46 -26.96 -5.23
N ILE A 174 -0.36 -26.53 -5.86
CA ILE A 174 0.72 -25.77 -5.22
C ILE A 174 0.22 -24.36 -4.89
N PHE A 175 -0.58 -23.74 -5.77
CA PHE A 175 -1.19 -22.45 -5.52
C PHE A 175 -2.05 -22.45 -4.24
N PHE A 176 -2.96 -23.43 -4.09
CA PHE A 176 -3.77 -23.54 -2.88
C PHE A 176 -2.93 -23.77 -1.62
N LYS A 177 -1.90 -24.63 -1.69
CA LYS A 177 -0.97 -24.83 -0.57
C LYS A 177 -0.28 -23.52 -0.18
N ASN A 178 0.17 -22.73 -1.17
CA ASN A 178 0.78 -21.43 -0.92
C ASN A 178 -0.20 -20.43 -0.29
N CYS A 179 -1.45 -20.40 -0.74
CA CYS A 179 -2.49 -19.58 -0.10
C CYS A 179 -2.72 -19.96 1.36
N ILE A 180 -2.79 -21.25 1.68
CA ILE A 180 -2.96 -21.74 3.07
C ILE A 180 -1.76 -21.37 3.93
N VAL A 181 -0.53 -21.60 3.43
CA VAL A 181 0.70 -21.23 4.15
C VAL A 181 0.78 -19.71 4.37
N LEU A 182 0.38 -18.91 3.38
CA LEU A 182 0.30 -17.46 3.53
C LEU A 182 -0.70 -17.07 4.60
N LEU A 183 -1.92 -17.61 4.55
CA LEU A 183 -2.94 -17.36 5.58
C LEU A 183 -2.44 -17.74 6.96
N TRP A 184 -1.88 -18.94 7.12
CA TRP A 184 -1.32 -19.39 8.39
C TRP A 184 -0.23 -18.44 8.89
N ARG A 185 0.68 -18.01 8.02
CA ARG A 185 1.71 -17.04 8.38
C ARG A 185 1.14 -15.68 8.79
N TYR A 186 0.06 -15.21 8.14
CA TYR A 186 -0.66 -14.00 8.56
C TYR A 186 -1.35 -14.17 9.92
N LEU A 187 -1.83 -15.37 10.25
CA LEU A 187 -2.38 -15.69 11.57
C LEU A 187 -1.29 -15.67 12.66
N ASP A 188 -0.14 -16.29 12.39
CA ASP A 188 0.98 -16.37 13.34
C ASP A 188 1.58 -14.99 13.67
N PHE A 189 1.56 -14.05 12.73
CA PHE A 189 2.02 -12.68 12.97
C PHE A 189 1.10 -11.84 13.88
N GLY A 190 0.06 -12.44 14.49
CA GLY A 190 -0.85 -11.75 15.42
C GLY A 190 -1.80 -10.74 14.77
N LYS A 191 -1.69 -10.51 13.45
CA LYS A 191 -2.59 -9.63 12.68
C LYS A 191 -4.04 -10.13 12.70
N SER A 192 -4.22 -11.44 12.83
CA SER A 192 -5.52 -12.09 12.98
C SER A 192 -6.20 -11.80 14.31
N ILE A 193 -5.47 -11.44 15.36
CA ILE A 193 -6.05 -11.10 16.66
C ILE A 193 -6.81 -9.79 16.54
N PHE A 194 -6.23 -8.78 15.89
CA PHE A 194 -6.93 -7.51 15.64
C PHE A 194 -8.12 -7.69 14.69
N ILE A 195 -7.98 -8.45 13.60
CA ILE A 195 -9.07 -8.70 12.65
C ILE A 195 -10.19 -9.51 13.33
N SER A 196 -9.86 -10.55 14.10
CA SER A 196 -10.85 -11.36 14.82
C SER A 196 -11.51 -10.58 15.95
N MET A 197 -10.79 -9.74 16.70
CA MET A 197 -11.39 -8.85 17.70
C MET A 197 -12.32 -7.82 17.03
N PHE A 198 -11.92 -7.20 15.91
CA PHE A 198 -12.79 -6.26 15.18
C PHE A 198 -14.01 -6.96 14.57
N SER A 199 -13.86 -8.14 13.98
CA SER A 199 -14.97 -8.94 13.46
C SER A 199 -15.90 -9.41 14.59
N PHE A 200 -15.36 -9.76 15.76
CA PHE A 200 -16.14 -10.15 16.94
C PHE A 200 -16.92 -8.96 17.54
N PHE A 201 -16.27 -7.81 17.72
CA PHE A 201 -16.95 -6.59 18.16
C PHE A 201 -18.01 -6.12 17.14
N TYR A 202 -17.69 -6.16 15.85
CA TYR A 202 -18.66 -5.85 14.79
C TYR A 202 -19.88 -6.78 14.86
N PHE A 203 -19.68 -8.08 15.05
CA PHE A 203 -20.76 -9.06 15.20
C PHE A 203 -21.62 -8.78 16.44
N LEU A 204 -21.00 -8.45 17.59
CA LEU A 204 -21.70 -8.10 18.83
C LEU A 204 -22.55 -6.83 18.70
N PHE A 205 -22.01 -5.79 18.07
CA PHE A 205 -22.73 -4.53 17.88
C PHE A 205 -23.78 -4.60 16.75
N TRP A 206 -23.54 -5.39 15.71
CA TRP A 206 -24.51 -5.63 14.63
C TRP A 206 -25.76 -6.34 15.14
N LYS A 207 -25.62 -7.29 16.09
CA LYS A 207 -26.76 -7.98 16.71
C LYS A 207 -27.63 -7.05 17.57
N LYS A 208 -27.07 -5.96 18.11
CA LYS A 208 -27.78 -5.04 18.99
C LYS A 208 -28.74 -4.08 18.26
N ASN A 209 -28.54 -3.85 16.96
CA ASN A 209 -29.39 -2.97 16.14
C ASN A 209 -30.66 -3.65 15.57
N TYR A 210 -30.86 -4.95 15.81
CA TYR A 210 -32.07 -5.69 15.39
C TYR A 210 -33.03 -6.05 16.54
N ILE A 211 -32.66 -5.72 17.79
CA ILE A 211 -33.43 -6.09 19.01
C ILE A 211 -33.90 -4.84 19.76
N ASN A 212 -34.05 -3.70 19.06
CA ASN A 212 -34.77 -2.52 19.56
C ASN A 212 -35.79 -2.07 18.52
#